data_AF-A0A947Z8U1-F1
#
_entry.id   AF-A0A947Z8U1-F1
#
_cell.length_a   1.000
_cell.length_b   1.000
_cell.length_c   1.000
_cell.angle_alpha   90.00
_cell.angle_beta   90.00
_cell.angle_gamma   90.00
#
_symmetry.space_group_name_H-M   'P 1'
#
loop_
_entity.id
_entity.type
_entity.pdbx_description
1 polymer ?
#
loop_
_entity_poly.entity_id
_entity_poly.type
_entity_poly.pdbx_seq_one_letter_code
_entity_poly.pdbx_strand_id
1 'polypeptide(L)'
;MDLASLSTQLRAPDHRSDMLFLLPVGDSFPGRIVDFIKGELELLLVEYTMEEVAPVRWQGVPELSTASAVHALFVRGRKTETVRSILKAAFWPPPMPGEPLPYESVTKGERAPQPLPFGLDHAGWFFPATAQKEARLVCRSFEHRQIYRLRFDSERLKGVYSPLASYVNRVVENCPNHLFYMDGLRGSAFPGHVPVALRHEPRHEVCGLARDSHSVTRFRSRHENCQYHFLTEDPFTVGVEIPVWLESREILDFAEVFGGRGPLTGHIDLVREKSGVIEVWDYKPGAKRERTAATQVFLYTLMLSIRTGIPLKHFQCGYFDEHDCYTFSPLNLHILR
;
A
#
# COMPACT_ATOMS: atom_id res chain seq x y z
N MET A 1 1.07 -32.17 -5.60
CA MET A 1 2.25 -31.34 -5.27
C MET A 1 1.76 -29.92 -5.17
N ASP A 2 2.27 -29.13 -4.23
CA ASP A 2 1.93 -27.71 -4.11
C ASP A 2 3.14 -26.82 -4.45
N LEU A 3 2.91 -25.51 -4.52
CA LEU A 3 3.93 -24.49 -4.78
C LEU A 3 5.08 -24.51 -3.76
N ALA A 4 4.77 -24.75 -2.48
CA ALA A 4 5.78 -24.81 -1.42
C ALA A 4 6.74 -26.00 -1.62
N SER A 5 6.19 -27.17 -1.94
CA SER A 5 6.96 -28.37 -2.27
C SER A 5 7.80 -28.18 -3.52
N LEU A 6 7.22 -27.59 -4.58
CA LEU A 6 7.95 -27.27 -5.81
C LEU A 6 9.12 -26.31 -5.53
N SER A 7 8.88 -25.23 -4.79
CA SER A 7 9.92 -24.26 -4.45
C SER A 7 11.10 -24.89 -3.70
N THR A 8 10.83 -25.89 -2.84
CA THR A 8 11.85 -26.62 -2.10
C THR A 8 12.66 -27.53 -3.03
N GLN A 9 12.02 -28.20 -3.99
CA GLN A 9 12.69 -29.08 -4.96
C GLN A 9 13.57 -28.32 -5.95
N LEU A 10 13.19 -27.09 -6.32
CA LEU A 10 13.94 -26.28 -7.27
C LEU A 10 15.24 -25.71 -6.70
N ARG A 11 15.35 -25.60 -5.37
CA ARG A 11 16.55 -25.06 -4.71
C ARG A 11 17.67 -26.10 -4.69
N ALA A 12 18.53 -26.03 -5.70
CA ALA A 12 19.82 -26.70 -5.67
C ALA A 12 20.72 -26.13 -4.52
N PRO A 13 21.79 -26.83 -4.09
CA PRO A 13 22.62 -26.41 -2.96
C PRO A 13 23.16 -24.97 -3.06
N ASP A 14 23.45 -24.51 -4.28
CA ASP A 14 23.90 -23.18 -4.64
C ASP A 14 22.82 -22.09 -4.58
N HIS A 15 21.54 -22.47 -4.59
CA HIS A 15 20.39 -21.56 -4.50
C HIS A 15 19.68 -21.58 -3.14
N ARG A 16 20.25 -22.22 -2.11
CA ARG A 16 19.63 -22.31 -0.77
C ARG A 16 19.42 -20.96 -0.11
N SER A 17 20.34 -20.01 -0.33
CA SER A 17 20.27 -18.65 0.21
C SER A 17 19.56 -17.66 -0.71
N ASP A 18 19.18 -18.08 -1.90
CA ASP A 18 18.67 -17.18 -2.92
C ASP A 18 17.18 -16.97 -2.73
N MET A 19 16.65 -15.88 -3.25
CA MET A 19 15.20 -15.73 -3.36
C MET A 19 14.74 -16.39 -4.64
N LEU A 20 13.60 -17.05 -4.59
CA LEU A 20 13.02 -17.72 -5.75
C LEU A 20 11.71 -17.02 -6.14
N PHE A 21 11.60 -16.65 -7.41
CA PHE A 21 10.36 -16.26 -8.05
C PHE A 21 9.99 -17.30 -9.10
N LEU A 22 8.78 -17.86 -9.00
CA LEU A 22 8.22 -18.72 -10.03
C LEU A 22 7.34 -17.89 -10.95
N LEU A 23 7.73 -17.82 -12.23
CA LEU A 23 7.11 -16.99 -13.25
C LEU A 23 6.41 -17.90 -14.29
N PRO A 24 5.08 -18.11 -14.19
CA PRO A 24 4.34 -18.85 -15.19
C PRO A 24 4.24 -18.05 -16.50
N VAL A 25 4.50 -18.71 -17.63
CA VAL A 25 4.26 -18.22 -18.97
C VAL A 25 2.93 -18.75 -19.47
N GLY A 26 2.12 -17.89 -20.07
CA GLY A 26 0.78 -18.23 -20.57
C GLY A 26 0.17 -17.02 -21.27
N ASP A 27 -1.13 -17.06 -21.55
CA ASP A 27 -1.81 -15.97 -22.27
C ASP A 27 -1.72 -14.62 -21.53
N SER A 28 -1.67 -14.66 -20.20
CA SER A 28 -1.48 -13.49 -19.33
C SER A 28 -0.02 -13.07 -19.15
N PHE A 29 0.95 -13.86 -19.65
CA PHE A 29 2.38 -13.59 -19.59
C PHE A 29 3.07 -13.98 -20.91
N PRO A 30 2.98 -13.12 -21.94
CA PRO A 30 3.68 -13.36 -23.19
C PRO A 30 5.19 -13.39 -22.95
N GLY A 31 5.92 -14.25 -23.66
CA GLY A 31 7.36 -14.45 -23.49
C GLY A 31 8.20 -13.15 -23.52
N ARG A 32 7.72 -12.09 -24.17
CA ARG A 32 8.34 -10.75 -24.18
C ARG A 32 8.53 -10.14 -22.78
N ILE A 33 7.71 -10.53 -21.80
CA ILE A 33 7.84 -10.01 -20.43
C ILE A 33 9.08 -10.63 -19.74
N VAL A 34 9.45 -11.87 -20.08
CA VAL A 34 10.70 -12.48 -19.60
C VAL A 34 11.91 -11.66 -20.06
N ASP A 35 11.92 -11.26 -21.33
CA ASP A 35 13.00 -10.46 -21.91
C ASP A 35 13.09 -9.07 -21.25
N PHE A 36 11.95 -8.43 -20.99
CA PHE A 36 11.89 -7.17 -20.22
C PHE A 36 12.49 -7.34 -18.82
N ILE A 37 12.07 -8.37 -18.08
CA ILE A 37 12.57 -8.63 -16.72
C ILE A 37 14.09 -8.83 -16.74
N LYS A 38 14.61 -9.62 -17.69
CA LYS A 38 16.06 -9.84 -17.84
C LYS A 38 16.80 -8.54 -18.12
N GLY A 39 16.32 -7.73 -19.07
CA GLY A 39 16.93 -6.44 -19.41
C GLY A 39 16.99 -5.48 -18.23
N GLU A 40 15.91 -5.38 -17.44
CA GLU A 40 15.88 -4.52 -16.25
C GLU A 40 16.80 -5.04 -15.13
N LEU A 41 16.87 -6.36 -14.92
CA LEU A 41 17.79 -6.95 -13.94
C LEU A 41 19.26 -6.69 -14.31
N GLU A 42 19.60 -6.81 -15.60
CA GLU A 42 20.93 -6.53 -16.13
C GLU A 42 21.28 -5.04 -15.98
N LEU A 43 20.35 -4.15 -16.32
CA LEU A 43 20.53 -2.70 -16.20
C LEU A 43 20.77 -2.26 -14.74
N LEU A 44 20.11 -2.90 -13.78
CA LEU A 44 20.26 -2.63 -12.34
C LEU A 44 21.39 -3.44 -11.66
N LEU A 45 22.19 -4.17 -12.46
CA LEU A 45 23.30 -5.00 -11.99
C LEU A 45 22.85 -5.92 -10.84
N VAL A 46 21.70 -6.56 -11.01
CA VAL A 46 21.18 -7.55 -10.07
C VAL A 46 21.80 -8.90 -10.44
N GLU A 47 22.43 -9.57 -9.47
CA GLU A 47 22.89 -10.94 -9.69
C GLU A 47 21.70 -11.90 -9.65
N TYR A 48 21.46 -12.61 -10.76
CA TYR A 48 20.36 -13.56 -10.88
C TYR A 48 20.73 -14.77 -11.73
N THR A 49 20.00 -15.87 -11.50
CA THR A 49 19.93 -17.01 -12.42
C THR A 49 18.47 -17.18 -12.81
N MET A 50 18.17 -17.36 -14.10
CA MET A 50 16.83 -17.65 -14.56
C MET A 50 16.84 -18.92 -15.40
N GLU A 51 16.03 -19.89 -15.00
CA GLU A 51 15.99 -21.22 -15.62
C GLU A 51 14.56 -21.61 -15.98
N GLU A 52 14.37 -22.26 -17.11
CA GLU A 52 13.08 -22.88 -17.43
C GLU A 52 12.91 -24.17 -16.61
N VAL A 53 11.77 -24.30 -15.94
CA VAL A 53 11.46 -25.47 -15.12
C VAL A 53 10.87 -26.57 -15.99
N ALA A 54 11.54 -27.72 -16.03
CA ALA A 54 11.08 -28.88 -16.77
C ALA A 54 9.60 -29.24 -16.44
N PRO A 55 8.73 -29.44 -17.45
CA PRO A 55 7.29 -29.66 -17.24
C PRO A 55 6.94 -30.72 -16.20
N VAL A 56 7.67 -31.84 -16.18
CA VAL A 56 7.47 -32.94 -15.22
C VAL A 56 7.55 -32.51 -13.74
N ARG A 57 8.23 -31.39 -13.45
CA ARG A 57 8.40 -30.89 -12.07
C ARG A 57 7.20 -30.09 -11.58
N TRP A 58 6.42 -29.47 -12.49
CA TRP A 58 5.34 -28.56 -12.11
C TRP A 58 3.97 -28.95 -12.66
N GLN A 59 3.91 -29.84 -13.66
CA GLN A 59 2.65 -30.42 -14.14
C GLN A 59 1.92 -31.11 -12.98
N GLY A 60 0.70 -30.66 -12.70
CA GLY A 60 -0.09 -31.12 -11.55
C GLY A 60 -0.03 -30.24 -10.31
N VAL A 61 0.70 -29.11 -10.35
CA VAL A 61 0.54 -28.01 -9.40
C VAL A 61 -0.68 -27.17 -9.85
N PRO A 62 -1.79 -27.13 -9.09
CA PRO A 62 -3.03 -26.48 -9.52
C PRO A 62 -2.86 -25.03 -9.97
N GLU A 63 -2.03 -24.27 -9.26
CA GLU A 63 -1.75 -22.86 -9.52
C GLU A 63 -1.03 -22.61 -10.85
N LEU A 64 -0.36 -23.64 -11.39
CA LEU A 64 0.38 -23.58 -12.65
C LEU A 64 -0.36 -24.28 -13.80
N SER A 65 -1.61 -24.70 -13.59
CA SER A 65 -2.36 -25.53 -14.54
C SER A 65 -2.61 -24.88 -15.92
N THR A 66 -2.59 -23.55 -15.99
CA THR A 66 -2.78 -22.78 -17.23
C THR A 66 -1.46 -22.33 -17.86
N ALA A 67 -0.32 -22.62 -17.23
CA ALA A 67 0.98 -22.21 -17.74
C ALA A 67 1.41 -23.08 -18.93
N SER A 68 1.96 -22.45 -19.97
CA SER A 68 2.65 -23.12 -21.08
C SER A 68 4.12 -23.38 -20.79
N ALA A 69 4.75 -22.55 -19.95
CA ALA A 69 6.10 -22.75 -19.41
C ALA A 69 6.20 -22.11 -18.02
N VAL A 70 7.23 -22.45 -17.24
CA VAL A 70 7.48 -21.85 -15.93
C VAL A 70 8.96 -21.51 -15.83
N HIS A 71 9.29 -20.28 -15.44
CA HIS A 71 10.67 -19.88 -15.17
C HIS A 71 10.91 -19.75 -13.67
N ALA A 72 12.02 -20.31 -13.20
CA ALA A 72 12.55 -20.08 -11.85
C ALA A 72 13.60 -18.98 -11.91
N LEU A 73 13.28 -17.82 -11.33
CA LEU A 73 14.19 -16.70 -11.16
C LEU A 73 14.78 -16.73 -9.75
N PHE A 74 16.05 -17.07 -9.66
CA PHE A 74 16.85 -17.02 -8.45
C PHE A 74 17.57 -15.68 -8.37
N VAL A 75 17.43 -14.98 -7.25
CA VAL A 75 18.06 -13.67 -7.04
C VAL A 75 18.98 -13.75 -5.83
N ARG A 76 20.26 -13.38 -6.04
CA ARG A 76 21.27 -13.37 -4.99
C ARG A 76 21.24 -12.09 -4.19
N GLY A 77 21.50 -12.22 -2.89
CA GLY A 77 21.68 -11.09 -1.98
C GLY A 77 20.38 -10.39 -1.54
N ARG A 78 20.49 -9.10 -1.21
CA ARG A 78 19.43 -8.33 -0.51
C ARG A 78 18.61 -7.41 -1.42
N LYS A 79 18.75 -7.50 -2.75
CA LYS A 79 18.04 -6.64 -3.73
C LYS A 79 16.58 -7.08 -3.98
N THR A 80 15.93 -7.69 -2.98
CA THR A 80 14.56 -8.23 -3.07
C THR A 80 13.55 -7.22 -3.58
N GLU A 81 13.62 -6.00 -3.06
CA GLU A 81 12.65 -4.95 -3.39
C GLU A 81 12.87 -4.37 -4.77
N THR A 82 14.11 -4.32 -5.23
CA THR A 82 14.43 -3.95 -6.61
C THR A 82 13.78 -4.94 -7.57
N VAL A 83 14.00 -6.24 -7.38
CA VAL A 83 13.41 -7.27 -8.25
C VAL A 83 11.90 -7.27 -8.16
N ARG A 84 11.33 -7.21 -6.95
CA ARG A 84 9.86 -7.10 -6.78
C ARG A 84 9.30 -5.87 -7.50
N SER A 85 10.02 -4.75 -7.51
CA SER A 85 9.58 -3.54 -8.20
C SER A 85 9.62 -3.70 -9.72
N ILE A 86 10.67 -4.36 -10.27
CA ILE A 86 10.75 -4.72 -11.69
C ILE A 86 9.58 -5.63 -12.07
N LEU A 87 9.35 -6.71 -11.31
CA LEU A 87 8.24 -7.62 -11.56
C LEU A 87 6.92 -6.86 -11.51
N LYS A 88 6.66 -6.07 -10.47
CA LYS A 88 5.43 -5.26 -10.40
C LYS A 88 5.29 -4.35 -11.62
N ALA A 89 6.32 -3.66 -12.06
CA ALA A 89 6.26 -2.82 -13.26
C ALA A 89 5.96 -3.65 -14.53
N ALA A 90 6.51 -4.85 -14.64
CA ALA A 90 6.29 -5.76 -15.76
C ALA A 90 4.85 -6.31 -15.83
N PHE A 91 4.22 -6.50 -14.66
CA PHE A 91 2.93 -7.16 -14.50
C PHE A 91 1.79 -6.20 -14.11
N TRP A 92 2.06 -4.90 -14.12
CA TRP A 92 1.06 -3.86 -13.90
C TRP A 92 0.53 -3.35 -15.25
N PRO A 93 -0.78 -3.14 -15.41
CA PRO A 93 -1.83 -3.29 -14.40
C PRO A 93 -2.32 -4.75 -14.18
N PRO A 94 -2.64 -5.15 -12.93
CA PRO A 94 -3.38 -6.40 -12.67
C PRO A 94 -4.78 -6.36 -13.32
N PRO A 95 -5.39 -7.53 -13.61
CA PRO A 95 -6.74 -7.61 -14.14
C PRO A 95 -7.78 -6.88 -13.28
N MET A 96 -8.73 -6.19 -13.93
CA MET A 96 -9.84 -5.53 -13.23
C MET A 96 -10.85 -6.58 -12.72
N PRO A 97 -11.21 -6.58 -11.43
CA PRO A 97 -12.21 -7.50 -10.88
C PRO A 97 -13.65 -7.17 -11.31
N GLY A 98 -13.88 -5.96 -11.83
CA GLY A 98 -15.18 -5.48 -12.28
C GLY A 98 -15.11 -4.07 -12.87
N GLU A 99 -16.28 -3.51 -13.18
CA GLU A 99 -16.41 -2.15 -13.70
C GLU A 99 -16.16 -1.11 -12.59
N PRO A 100 -15.43 -0.01 -12.89
CA PRO A 100 -15.22 1.06 -11.93
C PRO A 100 -16.53 1.79 -11.62
N LEU A 101 -16.64 2.29 -10.39
CA LEU A 101 -17.78 3.10 -9.97
C LEU A 101 -17.53 4.58 -10.29
N PRO A 102 -18.59 5.36 -10.56
CA PRO A 102 -18.50 6.81 -10.52
C PRO A 102 -18.05 7.29 -9.13
N TYR A 103 -17.29 8.38 -9.09
CA TYR A 103 -16.82 9.01 -7.86
C TYR A 103 -17.95 9.26 -6.87
N GLU A 104 -19.08 9.79 -7.36
CA GLU A 104 -20.25 10.09 -6.52
C GLU A 104 -20.82 8.84 -5.83
N SER A 105 -20.84 7.68 -6.50
CA SER A 105 -21.32 6.43 -5.92
C SER A 105 -20.41 5.97 -4.77
N VAL A 106 -19.10 6.19 -4.89
CA VAL A 106 -18.14 5.87 -3.83
C VAL A 106 -18.30 6.83 -2.66
N THR A 107 -18.42 8.15 -2.91
CA THR A 107 -18.51 9.16 -1.84
C THR A 107 -19.85 9.19 -1.11
N LYS A 108 -20.94 8.76 -1.74
CA LYS A 108 -22.22 8.53 -1.05
C LYS A 108 -22.19 7.31 -0.10
N GLY A 109 -21.19 6.42 -0.25
CA GLY A 109 -21.06 5.22 0.59
C GLY A 109 -22.13 4.17 0.33
N GLU A 110 -22.83 4.24 -0.81
CA GLU A 110 -23.90 3.32 -1.21
C GLU A 110 -23.35 1.94 -1.58
N ARG A 111 -22.15 1.89 -2.18
CA ARG A 111 -21.51 0.66 -2.63
C ARG A 111 -20.03 0.64 -2.26
N ALA A 112 -19.57 -0.51 -1.76
CA ALA A 112 -18.15 -0.76 -1.57
C ALA A 112 -17.45 -0.82 -2.95
N PRO A 113 -16.33 -0.09 -3.13
CA PRO A 113 -15.47 -0.30 -4.29
C PRO A 113 -14.89 -1.73 -4.23
N GLN A 114 -14.72 -2.36 -5.39
CA GLN A 114 -13.98 -3.63 -5.47
C GLN A 114 -12.49 -3.32 -5.55
N PRO A 115 -11.68 -3.68 -4.53
CA PRO A 115 -10.26 -3.33 -4.53
C PRO A 115 -9.55 -4.02 -5.68
N LEU A 116 -8.71 -3.26 -6.41
CA LEU A 116 -7.78 -3.91 -7.32
C LEU A 116 -6.76 -4.72 -6.51
N PRO A 117 -6.58 -6.02 -6.83
CA PRO A 117 -5.44 -6.77 -6.34
C PRO A 117 -4.17 -6.03 -6.73
N PHE A 118 -3.20 -5.94 -5.82
CA PHE A 118 -1.87 -5.36 -6.11
C PHE A 118 -0.73 -6.31 -5.72
N GLY A 119 -1.08 -7.55 -5.37
CA GLY A 119 -0.14 -8.65 -5.22
C GLY A 119 0.44 -9.05 -6.57
N LEU A 120 1.49 -9.89 -6.51
CA LEU A 120 2.04 -10.55 -7.69
C LEU A 120 1.42 -11.94 -7.91
N ASP A 121 0.39 -12.33 -7.17
CA ASP A 121 -0.18 -13.68 -7.21
C ASP A 121 -0.66 -14.09 -8.63
N HIS A 122 -1.05 -13.12 -9.47
CA HIS A 122 -1.41 -13.34 -10.89
C HIS A 122 -0.21 -13.44 -11.83
N ALA A 123 0.95 -12.98 -11.37
CA ALA A 123 2.18 -12.81 -12.12
C ALA A 123 3.23 -13.89 -11.79
N GLY A 124 3.18 -14.42 -10.57
CA GLY A 124 4.12 -15.41 -10.08
C GLY A 124 4.17 -15.49 -8.56
N TRP A 125 4.95 -16.45 -8.06
CA TRP A 125 5.03 -16.73 -6.64
C TRP A 125 6.41 -16.46 -6.09
N PHE A 126 6.47 -15.75 -4.97
CA PHE A 126 7.71 -15.41 -4.29
C PHE A 126 7.96 -16.34 -3.09
N PHE A 127 9.18 -16.85 -3.01
CA PHE A 127 9.64 -17.68 -1.90
C PHE A 127 10.92 -17.05 -1.32
N PRO A 128 10.85 -16.48 -0.10
CA PRO A 128 12.03 -15.94 0.55
C PRO A 128 13.02 -17.06 0.90
N ALA A 129 14.31 -16.71 1.03
CA ALA A 129 15.35 -17.65 1.44
C ALA A 129 15.21 -18.10 2.91
N THR A 130 14.72 -17.19 3.76
CA THR A 130 14.52 -17.43 5.19
C THR A 130 13.13 -16.95 5.59
N ALA A 131 12.42 -17.74 6.40
CA ALA A 131 11.19 -17.29 7.03
C ALA A 131 11.48 -16.02 7.85
N GLN A 132 10.72 -14.95 7.60
CA GLN A 132 10.82 -13.74 8.42
C GLN A 132 10.25 -14.04 9.80
N LYS A 133 10.98 -13.65 10.85
CA LYS A 133 10.42 -13.66 12.21
C LYS A 133 9.36 -12.58 12.30
N GLU A 134 8.16 -12.95 12.75
CA GLU A 134 7.10 -11.98 13.06
C GLU A 134 7.54 -11.11 14.22
N ALA A 135 7.69 -9.81 13.96
CA ALA A 135 7.85 -8.80 14.99
C ALA A 135 6.47 -8.21 15.33
N ARG A 136 6.24 -7.88 16.60
CA ARG A 136 5.04 -7.15 17.01
C ARG A 136 4.98 -5.78 16.34
N LEU A 137 6.06 -5.01 16.42
CA LEU A 137 6.19 -3.74 15.68
C LEU A 137 6.92 -4.02 14.37
N VAL A 138 6.16 -3.99 13.27
CA VAL A 138 6.71 -4.16 11.92
C VAL A 138 7.12 -2.78 11.39
N CYS A 139 8.27 -2.72 10.70
CA CYS A 139 8.76 -1.51 10.05
C CYS A 139 9.22 -1.83 8.64
N ARG A 140 8.72 -1.06 7.67
CA ARG A 140 9.10 -1.18 6.26
C ARG A 140 9.42 0.20 5.70
N SER A 141 10.59 0.33 5.07
CA SER A 141 10.97 1.57 4.39
C SER A 141 10.59 1.50 2.92
N PHE A 142 9.98 2.56 2.42
CA PHE A 142 9.68 2.77 1.02
C PHE A 142 10.43 4.02 0.55
N GLU A 143 11.20 3.87 -0.53
CA GLU A 143 11.71 5.02 -1.26
C GLU A 143 10.60 5.40 -2.24
N HIS A 144 9.93 6.53 -2.01
CA HIS A 144 8.88 7.09 -2.86
C HIS A 144 9.16 8.59 -3.01
N ARG A 145 10.24 8.95 -3.74
CA ARG A 145 10.88 10.29 -3.82
C ARG A 145 11.60 10.76 -2.54
N GLN A 146 11.15 10.27 -1.39
CA GLN A 146 11.87 10.32 -0.11
C GLN A 146 11.62 9.01 0.65
N ILE A 147 12.35 8.80 1.73
CA ILE A 147 12.19 7.60 2.56
C ILE A 147 10.98 7.78 3.49
N TYR A 148 9.93 7.00 3.24
CA TYR A 148 8.82 6.82 4.17
C TYR A 148 8.99 5.52 4.94
N ARG A 149 8.55 5.48 6.19
CA ARG A 149 8.70 4.32 7.06
C ARG A 149 7.36 3.88 7.60
N LEU A 150 6.67 3.04 6.83
CA LEU A 150 5.49 2.31 7.28
C LEU A 150 5.85 1.57 8.57
N ARG A 151 5.07 1.82 9.62
CA ARG A 151 5.11 1.00 10.84
C ARG A 151 3.72 0.63 11.28
N PHE A 152 3.56 -0.57 11.82
CA PHE A 152 2.29 -1.01 12.39
C PHE A 152 2.52 -2.03 13.51
N ASP A 153 1.53 -2.16 14.39
CA ASP A 153 1.51 -3.19 15.43
C ASP A 153 0.71 -4.39 14.90
N SER A 154 1.41 -5.50 14.63
CA SER A 154 0.83 -6.69 14.01
C SER A 154 -0.19 -7.41 14.89
N GLU A 155 -0.13 -7.26 16.22
CA GLU A 155 -1.15 -7.80 17.12
C GLU A 155 -2.41 -6.93 17.10
N ARG A 156 -2.26 -5.60 17.17
CA ARG A 156 -3.41 -4.68 17.04
C ARG A 156 -4.09 -4.80 15.68
N LEU A 157 -3.32 -4.99 14.62
CA LEU A 157 -3.84 -5.17 13.26
C LEU A 157 -4.74 -6.41 13.13
N LYS A 158 -4.58 -7.45 13.96
CA LYS A 158 -5.49 -8.62 13.95
C LYS A 158 -6.90 -8.28 14.45
N GLY A 159 -7.03 -7.23 15.27
CA GLY A 159 -8.29 -6.82 15.90
C GLY A 159 -9.13 -5.84 15.08
N VAL A 160 -8.58 -5.27 14.00
CA VAL A 160 -9.31 -4.30 13.16
C VAL A 160 -10.10 -4.98 12.04
N TYR A 161 -10.78 -4.17 11.22
CA TYR A 161 -11.40 -4.62 9.98
C TYR A 161 -10.48 -5.52 9.15
N SER A 162 -10.92 -6.76 8.89
CA SER A 162 -10.15 -7.75 8.13
C SER A 162 -9.62 -7.22 6.78
N PRO A 163 -10.40 -6.45 5.97
CA PRO A 163 -9.86 -5.88 4.74
C PRO A 163 -8.74 -4.84 4.96
N LEU A 164 -8.81 -4.04 6.04
CA LEU A 164 -7.74 -3.11 6.41
C LEU A 164 -6.49 -3.88 6.86
N ALA A 165 -6.66 -4.91 7.69
CA ALA A 165 -5.57 -5.77 8.12
C ALA A 165 -4.88 -6.47 6.94
N SER A 166 -5.67 -7.00 6.00
CA SER A 166 -5.15 -7.62 4.78
C SER A 166 -4.38 -6.61 3.92
N TYR A 167 -4.92 -5.40 3.76
CA TYR A 167 -4.25 -4.34 3.01
C TYR A 167 -2.89 -3.98 3.59
N VAL A 168 -2.82 -3.64 4.89
CA VAL A 168 -1.59 -3.22 5.54
C VAL A 168 -0.53 -4.32 5.49
N ASN A 169 -0.90 -5.58 5.75
CA ASN A 169 0.02 -6.72 5.63
C ASN A 169 0.53 -6.90 4.20
N ARG A 170 -0.36 -6.83 3.20
CA ARG A 170 0.04 -7.00 1.80
C ARG A 170 0.94 -5.88 1.32
N VAL A 171 0.73 -4.64 1.75
CA VAL A 171 1.52 -3.48 1.34
C VAL A 171 3.01 -3.65 1.66
N VAL A 172 3.37 -4.29 2.80
CA VAL A 172 4.77 -4.52 3.20
C VAL A 172 5.59 -5.17 2.08
N GLU A 173 4.97 -6.10 1.37
CA GLU A 173 5.60 -6.91 0.34
C GLU A 173 5.21 -6.49 -1.07
N ASN A 174 3.97 -6.04 -1.24
CA ASN A 174 3.32 -5.88 -2.53
C ASN A 174 3.07 -4.43 -2.92
N CYS A 175 3.54 -3.43 -2.16
CA CYS A 175 3.39 -2.03 -2.55
C CYS A 175 3.86 -1.77 -4.01
N PRO A 176 3.02 -1.20 -4.89
CA PRO A 176 3.37 -0.88 -6.27
C PRO A 176 4.21 0.40 -6.33
N ASN A 177 5.47 0.29 -5.92
CA ASN A 177 6.38 1.42 -5.76
C ASN A 177 6.46 2.32 -7.00
N HIS A 178 6.40 1.72 -8.21
CA HIS A 178 6.47 2.45 -9.47
C HIS A 178 5.40 3.55 -9.61
N LEU A 179 4.19 3.36 -9.04
CA LEU A 179 3.12 4.38 -9.10
C LEU A 179 3.48 5.68 -8.38
N PHE A 180 4.38 5.64 -7.40
CA PHE A 180 4.82 6.82 -6.64
C PHE A 180 5.90 7.63 -7.37
N TYR A 181 6.46 7.07 -8.44
CA TYR A 181 7.44 7.70 -9.32
C TYR A 181 6.85 8.18 -10.64
N MET A 182 5.72 7.61 -11.07
CA MET A 182 5.02 8.05 -12.27
C MET A 182 4.55 9.50 -12.17
N ASP A 183 4.38 10.13 -13.33
CA ASP A 183 3.73 11.43 -13.45
C ASP A 183 2.27 11.32 -12.97
N GLY A 184 2.04 11.83 -11.76
CA GLY A 184 0.80 11.74 -11.00
C GLY A 184 0.79 12.75 -9.87
N LEU A 185 -0.36 12.92 -9.22
CA LEU A 185 -0.52 13.89 -8.14
C LEU A 185 -0.30 13.22 -6.79
N ARG A 186 0.53 13.83 -5.94
CA ARG A 186 0.54 13.50 -4.52
C ARG A 186 -0.70 14.12 -3.88
N GLY A 187 -1.44 13.39 -3.05
CA GLY A 187 -2.65 13.89 -2.39
C GLY A 187 -2.40 15.19 -1.61
N SER A 188 -1.23 15.34 -1.00
CA SER A 188 -0.82 16.57 -0.29
C SER A 188 -0.51 17.76 -1.20
N ALA A 189 -0.34 17.54 -2.50
CA ALA A 189 -0.06 18.56 -3.52
C ALA A 189 -1.23 18.71 -4.50
N PHE A 190 -2.40 18.16 -4.16
CA PHE A 190 -3.59 18.25 -4.99
C PHE A 190 -4.08 19.71 -5.07
N PRO A 191 -4.31 20.26 -6.27
CA PRO A 191 -4.62 21.68 -6.44
C PRO A 191 -6.07 22.05 -6.09
N GLY A 192 -7.00 21.09 -6.11
CA GLY A 192 -8.39 21.33 -5.77
C GLY A 192 -8.66 21.38 -4.26
N HIS A 193 -9.90 21.68 -3.91
CA HIS A 193 -10.36 21.78 -2.53
C HIS A 193 -11.65 20.99 -2.31
N VAL A 194 -11.74 20.36 -1.14
CA VAL A 194 -12.95 19.69 -0.67
C VAL A 194 -13.65 20.60 0.33
N PRO A 195 -14.79 21.24 -0.04
CA PRO A 195 -15.57 22.02 0.90
C PRO A 195 -16.18 21.07 1.94
N VAL A 196 -15.79 21.25 3.20
CA VAL A 196 -16.29 20.42 4.29
C VAL A 196 -16.50 21.24 5.55
N ALA A 197 -17.58 20.94 6.26
CA ALA A 197 -17.83 21.50 7.59
C ALA A 197 -16.92 20.80 8.60
N LEU A 198 -15.90 21.51 9.06
CA LEU A 198 -14.97 21.01 10.06
C LEU A 198 -15.53 21.20 11.46
N ARG A 199 -15.47 20.15 12.28
CA ARG A 199 -15.74 20.23 13.71
C ARG A 199 -14.42 20.48 14.45
N HIS A 200 -14.31 21.61 15.14
CA HIS A 200 -13.14 21.94 15.96
C HIS A 200 -13.27 21.32 17.35
N GLU A 201 -12.29 20.51 17.75
CA GLU A 201 -12.29 19.72 18.98
C GLU A 201 -10.95 19.87 19.73
N PRO A 202 -10.64 21.04 20.32
CA PRO A 202 -9.34 21.30 20.96
C PRO A 202 -9.05 20.45 22.20
N ARG A 203 -10.03 19.66 22.67
CA ARG A 203 -9.89 18.71 23.79
C ARG A 203 -9.88 17.25 23.32
N HIS A 204 -9.77 17.00 22.02
CA HIS A 204 -9.66 15.64 21.49
C HIS A 204 -8.39 14.96 22.02
N GLU A 205 -8.46 13.66 22.28
CA GLU A 205 -7.36 12.89 22.89
C GLU A 205 -6.06 12.92 22.07
N VAL A 206 -6.18 13.04 20.74
CA VAL A 206 -5.04 13.15 19.81
C VAL A 206 -4.18 14.39 20.08
N CYS A 207 -4.76 15.49 20.57
CA CYS A 207 -3.99 16.68 20.95
C CYS A 207 -3.13 16.40 22.19
N GLY A 208 -3.63 15.58 23.12
CA GLY A 208 -2.89 15.13 24.29
C GLY A 208 -1.69 14.27 23.89
N LEU A 209 -1.94 13.23 23.08
CA LEU A 209 -0.90 12.35 22.54
C LEU A 209 0.16 13.13 21.75
N ALA A 210 -0.25 14.10 20.92
CA ALA A 210 0.67 14.98 20.20
C ALA A 210 1.59 15.75 21.15
N ARG A 211 1.01 16.33 22.22
CA ARG A 211 1.77 17.08 23.23
C ARG A 211 2.75 16.19 23.99
N ASP A 212 2.32 15.00 24.39
CA ASP A 212 3.14 14.06 25.15
C ASP A 212 4.32 13.55 24.31
N SER A 213 4.12 13.43 22.99
CA SER A 213 5.17 13.07 22.04
C SER A 213 6.36 14.04 21.98
N HIS A 214 6.21 15.28 22.46
CA HIS A 214 7.30 16.27 22.48
C HIS A 214 8.51 15.84 23.31
N SER A 215 8.30 14.94 24.28
CA SER A 215 9.36 14.35 25.09
C SER A 215 10.11 13.21 24.40
N VAL A 216 9.59 12.70 23.27
CA VAL A 216 10.17 11.57 22.53
C VAL A 216 11.26 12.07 21.58
N THR A 217 12.49 11.59 21.79
CA THR A 217 13.67 11.98 21.00
C THR A 217 14.32 10.81 20.28
N ARG A 218 13.53 9.79 19.92
CA ARG A 218 14.02 8.55 19.29
C ARG A 218 14.56 8.77 17.87
N PHE A 219 13.91 9.66 17.13
CA PHE A 219 14.24 10.03 15.75
C PHE A 219 14.56 11.51 15.67
N ARG A 220 15.25 11.92 14.59
CA ARG A 220 15.57 13.34 14.34
C ARG A 220 14.33 14.17 14.02
N SER A 221 13.33 13.58 13.37
CA SER A 221 12.10 14.25 12.97
C SER A 221 11.09 14.27 14.12
N ARG A 222 10.55 15.45 14.45
CA ARG A 222 9.44 15.57 15.41
C ARG A 222 8.18 14.85 14.91
N HIS A 223 7.94 14.88 13.60
CA HIS A 223 6.85 14.17 12.94
C HIS A 223 6.93 12.66 13.19
N GLU A 224 8.12 12.09 12.97
CA GLU A 224 8.37 10.66 13.14
C GLU A 224 8.31 10.25 14.62
N ASN A 225 8.74 11.12 15.54
CA ASN A 225 8.58 10.89 16.98
C ASN A 225 7.10 10.92 17.40
N CYS A 226 6.30 11.85 16.86
CA CYS A 226 4.86 11.91 17.09
C CYS A 226 4.18 10.61 16.61
N GLN A 227 4.39 10.22 15.35
CA GLN A 227 3.86 8.97 14.80
C GLN A 227 4.28 7.73 15.61
N TYR A 228 5.56 7.66 15.99
CA TYR A 228 6.05 6.55 16.80
C TYR A 228 5.39 6.51 18.19
N HIS A 229 5.21 7.67 18.83
CA HIS A 229 4.55 7.78 20.13
C HIS A 229 3.08 7.34 20.05
N PHE A 230 2.35 7.77 19.03
CA PHE A 230 0.99 7.25 18.77
C PHE A 230 1.01 5.73 18.61
N LEU A 231 1.91 5.20 17.78
CA LEU A 231 1.99 3.76 17.58
C LEU A 231 2.34 3.00 18.87
N THR A 232 3.12 3.54 19.81
CA THR A 232 3.49 2.80 21.04
C THR A 232 2.54 3.02 22.20
N GLU A 233 1.95 4.21 22.34
CA GLU A 233 1.16 4.59 23.53
C GLU A 233 -0.35 4.62 23.29
N ASP A 234 -0.81 4.89 22.06
CA ASP A 234 -2.24 4.93 21.75
C ASP A 234 -2.73 3.52 21.36
N PRO A 235 -3.61 2.87 22.15
CA PRO A 235 -4.07 1.52 21.86
C PRO A 235 -4.89 1.43 20.57
N PHE A 236 -5.40 2.54 20.06
CA PHE A 236 -6.20 2.60 18.83
C PHE A 236 -5.35 2.78 17.57
N THR A 237 -4.12 3.29 17.69
CA THR A 237 -3.23 3.45 16.53
C THR A 237 -2.76 2.09 16.04
N VAL A 238 -3.07 1.78 14.78
CA VAL A 238 -2.72 0.50 14.16
C VAL A 238 -1.55 0.62 13.20
N GLY A 239 -1.40 1.75 12.52
CA GLY A 239 -0.27 1.97 11.63
C GLY A 239 -0.02 3.44 11.30
N VAL A 240 1.20 3.72 10.85
CA VAL A 240 1.70 5.05 10.51
C VAL A 240 2.47 4.98 9.21
N GLU A 241 2.48 6.09 8.45
CA GLU A 241 3.08 6.18 7.11
C GLU A 241 2.56 5.08 6.15
N ILE A 242 1.25 4.84 6.17
CA ILE A 242 0.62 3.81 5.32
C ILE A 242 0.54 4.33 3.88
N PRO A 243 1.26 3.73 2.91
CA PRO A 243 1.21 4.17 1.53
C PRO A 243 -0.17 3.84 0.94
N VAL A 244 -0.75 4.77 0.20
CA VAL A 244 -2.04 4.66 -0.47
C VAL A 244 -1.96 5.23 -1.87
N TRP A 245 -2.77 4.70 -2.80
CA TRP A 245 -2.82 5.16 -4.17
C TRP A 245 -4.17 4.88 -4.83
N LEU A 246 -4.46 5.63 -5.89
CA LEU A 246 -5.63 5.46 -6.76
C LEU A 246 -5.23 5.66 -8.21
N GLU A 247 -5.64 4.74 -9.07
CA GLU A 247 -5.40 4.79 -10.50
C GLU A 247 -6.63 5.29 -11.26
N SER A 248 -6.41 5.82 -12.47
CA SER A 248 -7.49 6.37 -13.30
C SER A 248 -8.54 5.36 -13.76
N ARG A 249 -8.24 4.06 -13.69
CA ARG A 249 -9.14 2.96 -14.06
C ARG A 249 -10.06 2.50 -12.94
N GLU A 250 -9.89 2.99 -11.71
CA GLU A 250 -10.68 2.56 -10.55
C GLU A 250 -11.90 3.43 -10.28
N ILE A 251 -11.94 4.61 -10.89
CA ILE A 251 -13.05 5.56 -10.82
C ILE A 251 -13.42 5.92 -12.25
N LEU A 252 -14.71 5.79 -12.58
CA LEU A 252 -15.20 5.93 -13.95
C LEU A 252 -14.90 7.33 -14.54
N ASP A 253 -15.09 8.36 -13.72
CA ASP A 253 -14.96 9.79 -14.02
C ASP A 253 -13.67 10.39 -13.41
N PHE A 254 -12.60 9.59 -13.33
CA PHE A 254 -11.36 9.99 -12.65
C PHE A 254 -10.75 11.27 -13.22
N ALA A 255 -10.67 11.41 -14.54
CA ALA A 255 -10.01 12.57 -15.15
C ALA A 255 -10.81 13.86 -14.92
N GLU A 256 -12.13 13.74 -14.98
CA GLU A 256 -13.10 14.79 -14.69
C GLU A 256 -13.00 15.24 -13.23
N VAL A 257 -12.77 14.31 -12.29
CA VAL A 257 -12.67 14.59 -10.84
C VAL A 257 -11.28 15.04 -10.39
N PHE A 258 -10.19 14.42 -10.88
CA PHE A 258 -8.81 14.70 -10.42
C PHE A 258 -7.87 15.46 -11.36
N GLY A 259 -8.20 15.59 -12.64
CA GLY A 259 -7.61 16.62 -13.52
C GLY A 259 -6.48 16.09 -14.37
N GLY A 260 -6.44 14.78 -14.54
CA GLY A 260 -5.47 14.05 -15.31
C GLY A 260 -5.76 12.56 -15.21
N ARG A 261 -4.92 11.75 -15.84
CA ARG A 261 -5.01 10.28 -15.81
C ARG A 261 -3.90 9.62 -15.01
N GLY A 262 -2.96 10.41 -14.49
CA GLY A 262 -1.87 9.94 -13.63
C GLY A 262 -2.41 9.49 -12.27
N PRO A 263 -1.69 8.58 -11.57
CA PRO A 263 -2.14 8.07 -10.28
C PRO A 263 -2.18 9.17 -9.22
N LEU A 264 -3.11 9.05 -8.28
CA LEU A 264 -3.01 9.74 -6.99
C LEU A 264 -2.23 8.87 -6.03
N THR A 265 -1.33 9.46 -5.26
CA THR A 265 -0.51 8.74 -4.29
C THR A 265 -0.36 9.51 -2.98
N GLY A 266 -0.08 8.80 -1.89
CA GLY A 266 0.09 9.40 -0.58
C GLY A 266 0.62 8.44 0.47
N HIS A 267 0.99 8.99 1.62
CA HIS A 267 1.26 8.24 2.84
C HIS A 267 0.38 8.84 3.92
N ILE A 268 -0.38 7.98 4.59
CA ILE A 268 -1.24 8.38 5.70
C ILE A 268 -0.38 8.46 6.95
N ASP A 269 -0.35 9.61 7.62
CA ASP A 269 0.45 9.77 8.83
C ASP A 269 0.04 8.77 9.91
N LEU A 270 -1.26 8.64 10.17
CA LEU A 270 -1.80 7.77 11.22
C LEU A 270 -3.13 7.15 10.77
N VAL A 271 -3.27 5.84 11.01
CA VAL A 271 -4.55 5.14 10.96
C VAL A 271 -4.84 4.57 12.35
N ARG A 272 -6.05 4.87 12.85
CA ARG A 272 -6.58 4.35 14.10
C ARG A 272 -7.84 3.53 13.83
N GLU A 273 -8.15 2.59 14.70
CA GLU A 273 -9.47 1.95 14.73
C GLU A 273 -10.00 2.02 16.15
N LYS A 274 -11.16 2.65 16.32
CA LYS A 274 -11.78 2.88 17.62
C LYS A 274 -13.28 2.61 17.52
N SER A 275 -13.74 1.60 18.25
CA SER A 275 -15.17 1.26 18.34
C SER A 275 -15.83 0.99 16.98
N GLY A 276 -15.13 0.34 16.06
CA GLY A 276 -15.63 0.04 14.71
C GLY A 276 -15.55 1.21 13.73
N VAL A 277 -14.85 2.29 14.07
CA VAL A 277 -14.60 3.42 13.17
C VAL A 277 -13.12 3.46 12.82
N ILE A 278 -12.82 3.51 11.51
CA ILE A 278 -11.46 3.71 11.01
C ILE A 278 -11.21 5.21 10.93
N GLU A 279 -10.26 5.69 11.71
CA GLU A 279 -9.90 7.10 11.72
C GLU A 279 -8.61 7.31 10.92
N VAL A 280 -8.65 8.26 9.98
CA VAL A 280 -7.50 8.66 9.16
C VAL A 280 -7.08 10.06 9.60
N TRP A 281 -5.84 10.17 10.06
CA TRP A 281 -5.31 11.40 10.62
C TRP A 281 -4.05 11.88 9.92
N ASP A 282 -3.87 13.20 9.90
CA ASP A 282 -2.70 13.90 9.37
C ASP A 282 -2.20 14.90 10.43
N TYR A 283 -0.93 14.77 10.85
CA TYR A 283 -0.35 15.67 11.85
C TYR A 283 0.16 16.94 11.16
N LYS A 284 -0.31 18.10 11.64
CA LYS A 284 -0.04 19.39 11.01
C LYS A 284 0.35 20.43 12.05
N PRO A 285 1.66 20.71 12.24
CA PRO A 285 2.09 21.77 13.14
C PRO A 285 1.39 23.10 12.82
N GLY A 286 0.61 23.63 13.77
CA GLY A 286 -0.22 24.82 13.54
C GLY A 286 -1.50 24.51 12.76
N ALA A 287 -2.17 23.40 13.10
CA ALA A 287 -3.35 22.85 12.42
C ALA A 287 -4.42 23.92 12.13
N LYS A 288 -4.62 24.86 13.06
CA LYS A 288 -5.55 25.99 12.89
C LYS A 288 -5.33 26.85 11.64
N ARG A 289 -4.12 26.87 11.08
CA ARG A 289 -3.76 27.67 9.89
C ARG A 289 -3.81 26.87 8.59
N GLU A 290 -4.01 25.56 8.68
CA GLU A 290 -4.05 24.68 7.52
C GLU A 290 -5.27 24.94 6.66
N ARG A 291 -5.06 24.92 5.34
CA ARG A 291 -6.13 25.15 4.35
C ARG A 291 -6.39 23.92 3.48
N THR A 292 -5.40 23.05 3.34
CA THR A 292 -5.45 21.89 2.45
C THR A 292 -5.50 20.56 3.19
N ALA A 293 -5.27 20.55 4.51
CA ALA A 293 -5.24 19.32 5.33
C ALA A 293 -6.52 18.49 5.20
N ALA A 294 -7.70 19.12 5.25
CA ALA A 294 -8.97 18.42 5.07
C ALA A 294 -9.07 17.74 3.69
N THR A 295 -8.60 18.40 2.62
CA THR A 295 -8.56 17.81 1.27
C THR A 295 -7.56 16.66 1.21
N GLN A 296 -6.36 16.84 1.75
CA GLN A 296 -5.34 15.79 1.81
C GLN A 296 -5.86 14.54 2.55
N VAL A 297 -6.42 14.71 3.75
CA VAL A 297 -6.94 13.61 4.56
C VAL A 297 -8.12 12.93 3.86
N PHE A 298 -9.02 13.70 3.23
CA PHE A 298 -10.11 13.12 2.44
C PHE A 298 -9.59 12.23 1.30
N LEU A 299 -8.62 12.72 0.52
CA LEU A 299 -8.05 11.95 -0.59
C LEU A 299 -7.38 10.66 -0.08
N TYR A 300 -6.67 10.75 1.05
CA TYR A 300 -6.07 9.58 1.70
C TYR A 300 -7.12 8.55 2.12
N THR A 301 -8.21 9.00 2.73
CA THR A 301 -9.33 8.15 3.14
C THR A 301 -10.03 7.53 1.95
N LEU A 302 -10.25 8.28 0.86
CA LEU A 302 -10.82 7.77 -0.39
C LEU A 302 -9.95 6.67 -0.99
N MET A 303 -8.63 6.90 -1.10
CA MET A 303 -7.70 5.89 -1.58
C MET A 303 -7.72 4.65 -0.68
N LEU A 304 -7.69 4.82 0.64
CA LEU A 304 -7.74 3.69 1.58
C LEU A 304 -9.06 2.92 1.47
N SER A 305 -10.20 3.61 1.34
CA SER A 305 -11.52 3.00 1.13
C SER A 305 -11.55 2.14 -0.13
N ILE A 306 -11.01 2.65 -1.24
CA ILE A 306 -10.91 1.91 -2.51
C ILE A 306 -9.96 0.71 -2.38
N ARG A 307 -8.82 0.90 -1.74
CA ARG A 307 -7.80 -0.15 -1.56
C ARG A 307 -8.22 -1.27 -0.63
N THR A 308 -9.11 -0.99 0.31
CA THR A 308 -9.60 -1.97 1.29
C THR A 308 -10.98 -2.50 0.94
N GLY A 309 -11.74 -1.79 0.10
CA GLY A 309 -13.13 -2.12 -0.21
C GLY A 309 -14.07 -1.79 0.94
N ILE A 310 -13.60 -1.02 1.93
CA ILE A 310 -14.40 -0.60 3.07
C ILE A 310 -15.14 0.68 2.66
N PRO A 311 -16.48 0.74 2.75
CA PRO A 311 -17.22 1.96 2.41
C PRO A 311 -16.87 3.15 3.31
N LEU A 312 -16.88 4.36 2.74
CA LEU A 312 -16.53 5.62 3.43
C LEU A 312 -17.35 5.91 4.70
N LYS A 313 -18.54 5.32 4.85
CA LYS A 313 -19.36 5.46 6.07
C LYS A 313 -18.72 4.85 7.33
N HIS A 314 -17.70 4.01 7.17
CA HIS A 314 -16.93 3.43 8.28
C HIS A 314 -15.70 4.28 8.64
N PHE A 315 -15.49 5.41 7.97
CA PHE A 315 -14.33 6.25 8.17
C PHE A 315 -14.68 7.57 8.83
N GLN A 316 -13.73 8.07 9.63
CA GLN A 316 -13.70 9.40 10.19
C GLN A 316 -12.38 10.06 9.80
N CYS A 317 -12.42 11.29 9.33
CA CYS A 317 -11.22 12.04 8.98
C CYS A 317 -10.88 13.06 10.06
N GLY A 318 -9.60 13.36 10.22
CA GLY A 318 -9.18 14.54 10.95
C GLY A 318 -7.73 14.95 10.71
N TYR A 319 -7.40 16.14 11.18
CA TYR A 319 -6.03 16.64 11.24
C TYR A 319 -5.85 17.44 12.52
N PHE A 320 -4.63 17.46 13.04
CA PHE A 320 -4.40 17.95 14.40
C PHE A 320 -2.97 18.40 14.66
N ASP A 321 -2.81 19.16 15.74
CA ASP A 321 -1.56 19.37 16.46
C ASP A 321 -1.76 19.22 17.98
N GLU A 322 -0.82 19.70 18.79
CA GLU A 322 -0.90 19.65 20.26
C GLU A 322 -1.96 20.57 20.89
N HIS A 323 -2.64 21.41 20.10
CA HIS A 323 -3.59 22.43 20.54
C HIS A 323 -4.96 22.30 19.88
N ASP A 324 -4.98 22.05 18.58
CA ASP A 324 -6.16 22.10 17.73
C ASP A 324 -6.35 20.75 17.02
N CYS A 325 -7.58 20.25 17.02
CA CYS A 325 -7.99 19.07 16.28
C CYS A 325 -9.25 19.42 15.49
N TYR A 326 -9.30 18.98 14.24
CA TYR A 326 -10.43 19.17 13.34
C TYR A 326 -10.87 17.83 12.79
N THR A 327 -12.15 17.52 12.90
CA THR A 327 -12.73 16.26 12.45
C THR A 327 -13.85 16.50 11.43
N PHE A 328 -14.04 15.55 10.51
CA PHE A 328 -15.14 15.57 9.55
C PHE A 328 -15.45 14.18 8.97
N SER A 329 -16.69 13.98 8.53
CA SER A 329 -17.09 12.76 7.81
C SER A 329 -16.64 12.85 6.33
N PRO A 330 -16.09 11.77 5.74
CA PRO A 330 -15.74 11.75 4.33
C PRO A 330 -16.93 11.49 3.39
N LEU A 331 -18.15 11.34 3.93
CA LEU A 331 -19.34 11.07 3.13
C LEU A 331 -19.85 12.32 2.40
N ASN A 332 -20.39 12.11 1.20
CA ASN A 332 -21.03 13.14 0.37
C ASN A 332 -20.14 14.35 0.07
N LEU A 333 -18.82 14.13 0.02
CA LEU A 333 -17.86 15.18 -0.31
C LEU A 333 -17.60 15.21 -1.82
N HIS A 334 -17.54 16.42 -2.35
CA HIS A 334 -17.20 16.69 -3.75
C HIS A 334 -15.90 17.48 -3.83
N ILE A 335 -15.15 17.30 -4.90
CA ILE A 335 -13.93 18.06 -5.15
C ILE A 335 -14.29 19.27 -6.02
N LEU A 336 -13.91 20.45 -5.56
CA LEU A 336 -13.91 21.68 -6.34
C LEU A 336 -12.50 21.92 -6.88
N ARG A 337 -12.39 22.38 -8.12
CA ARG A 337 -11.11 22.71 -8.76
C ARG A 337 -10.85 24.19 -8.82
#